data_AF-A0A939KL44-F1
#
_entry.id   AF-A0A939KL44-F1
#
_cell.length_a   1.000
_cell.length_b   1.000
_cell.length_c   1.000
_cell.angle_alpha   90.00
_cell.angle_beta   90.00
_cell.angle_gamma   90.00
#
_symmetry.space_group_name_H-M   'P 1'
#
loop_
_entity.id
_entity.type
_entity.pdbx_description
1 polymer ?
#
loop_
_entity_poly.entity_id
_entity_poly.type
_entity_poly.pdbx_seq_one_letter_code
_entity_poly.pdbx_strand_id
1 'polypeptide(L)'
;MARANETLAAPEVLTWAAVGVVLAASVVLGAMAGSITRIRTAVVLELLILVLGAPSHWFAAFPGGMGLADAFFIRGGDHSPWGGLLYAVSLAALVAVVVIAMAGRRRKEDRIPQ
;
A
#
# COMPACT_ATOMS: atom_id res chain seq x y z
N MET A 1 12.18 -1.86 -30.04
CA MET A 1 11.99 -1.45 -28.63
C MET A 1 13.27 -0.90 -27.99
N ALA A 2 14.44 -1.53 -28.10
CA ALA A 2 15.71 -0.96 -27.59
C ALA A 2 16.31 0.21 -28.42
N ARG A 3 15.58 0.77 -29.39
CA ARG A 3 16.06 1.83 -30.29
C ARG A 3 15.27 3.15 -30.20
N ALA A 4 14.17 3.17 -29.47
CA ALA A 4 13.45 4.39 -29.13
C ALA A 4 13.73 4.63 -27.64
N ASN A 5 14.40 5.73 -27.31
CA ASN A 5 14.81 6.09 -25.95
C ASN A 5 13.60 6.53 -25.09
N GLU A 6 12.48 5.82 -25.22
CA GLU A 6 11.21 6.10 -24.56
C GLU A 6 11.24 5.43 -23.19
N THR A 7 11.44 6.24 -22.15
CA THR A 7 11.31 5.77 -20.78
C THR A 7 9.86 5.37 -20.53
N LEU A 8 9.63 4.10 -20.22
CA LEU A 8 8.33 3.53 -19.85
C LEU A 8 7.82 4.11 -18.52
N ALA A 9 7.48 5.41 -18.47
CA ALA A 9 7.00 6.15 -17.29
C ALA A 9 7.79 5.91 -15.97
N ALA A 10 9.00 5.33 -16.05
CA ALA A 10 9.78 4.89 -14.91
C ALA A 10 10.02 5.99 -13.86
N PRO A 11 10.38 7.24 -14.25
CA PRO A 11 10.52 8.31 -13.26
C PRO A 11 9.20 8.67 -12.55
N GLU A 12 8.05 8.59 -13.24
CA GLU A 12 6.74 8.89 -12.64
C GLU A 12 6.34 7.81 -11.64
N VAL A 13 6.54 6.54 -12.00
CA VAL A 13 6.29 5.39 -11.12
C VAL A 13 7.19 5.43 -9.88
N LEU A 14 8.47 5.77 -10.05
CA LEU A 14 9.41 5.94 -8.94
C LEU A 14 9.01 7.09 -8.02
N THR A 15 8.58 8.22 -8.59
CA THR A 15 8.11 9.38 -7.83
C THR A 15 6.85 9.03 -7.04
N TRP A 16 5.93 8.28 -7.64
CA TRP A 16 4.72 7.80 -6.96
C TRP A 16 5.04 6.82 -5.83
N ALA A 17 5.94 5.86 -6.08
CA ALA A 17 6.38 4.89 -5.07
C ALA A 17 7.05 5.57 -3.87
N ALA A 18 7.79 6.66 -4.10
CA ALA A 18 8.43 7.43 -3.03
C ALA A 18 7.43 8.00 -2.03
N VAL A 19 6.19 8.31 -2.43
CA VAL A 19 5.15 8.83 -1.53
C VAL A 19 4.88 7.86 -0.38
N GLY A 20 4.71 6.56 -0.69
CA GLY A 20 4.47 5.55 0.33
C GLY A 20 5.66 5.38 1.28
N VAL A 21 6.88 5.42 0.75
CA VAL A 21 8.13 5.32 1.54
C VAL A 21 8.27 6.50 2.48
N VAL A 22 8.03 7.72 1.99
CA VAL A 22 8.10 8.94 2.82
C VAL A 22 7.04 8.93 3.91
N LEU A 23 5.82 8.48 3.61
CA LEU A 23 4.76 8.35 4.61
C LEU A 23 5.14 7.35 5.72
N ALA A 24 5.63 6.17 5.35
CA ALA A 24 6.07 5.16 6.32
C ALA A 24 7.23 5.69 7.19
N ALA A 25 8.25 6.26 6.54
CA ALA A 25 9.37 6.88 7.25
C ALA A 25 8.90 7.97 8.22
N SER A 26 7.91 8.79 7.84
CA SER A 26 7.36 9.83 8.70
C SER A 26 6.66 9.26 9.94
N VAL A 27 5.96 8.12 9.82
CA VAL A 27 5.33 7.43 10.95
C VAL A 27 6.40 6.88 11.91
N VAL A 28 7.43 6.23 11.37
CA VAL A 28 8.56 5.70 12.17
C VAL A 28 9.28 6.83 12.90
N LEU A 29 9.63 7.91 12.19
CA LEU A 29 10.29 9.07 12.78
C LEU A 29 9.41 9.75 13.82
N GLY A 30 8.10 9.87 13.58
CA GLY A 30 7.14 10.41 14.55
C GLY A 30 7.03 9.55 15.81
N ALA A 31 7.13 8.23 15.70
CA ALA A 31 7.20 7.33 16.85
C ALA A 31 8.52 7.46 17.62
N MET A 32 9.65 7.54 16.92
CA MET A 32 10.98 7.72 17.53
C MET A 32 11.12 9.08 18.24
N ALA A 33 10.53 10.13 17.67
CA ALA A 33 10.52 11.48 18.23
C ALA A 33 9.55 11.63 19.42
N GLY A 34 8.80 10.58 19.79
CA GLY A 34 7.81 10.61 20.87
C GLY A 34 6.49 11.30 20.51
N SER A 35 6.32 11.76 19.26
CA SER A 35 5.06 12.35 18.78
C SER A 35 3.94 11.30 18.69
N ILE A 36 4.27 10.04 18.43
CA ILE A 36 3.34 8.91 18.47
C ILE A 36 3.63 8.09 19.72
N THR A 37 2.92 8.39 20.81
CA THR A 37 3.19 7.81 22.13
C THR A 37 2.71 6.36 22.28
N ARG A 38 1.75 5.94 21.46
CA ARG A 38 1.17 4.59 21.52
C ARG A 38 1.67 3.75 20.36
N ILE A 39 2.45 2.71 20.66
CA ILE A 39 2.97 1.73 19.69
C ILE A 39 1.84 1.18 18.80
N ARG A 40 0.68 0.86 19.38
CA ARG A 40 -0.49 0.38 18.62
C ARG A 40 -0.91 1.36 17.52
N THR A 41 -0.81 2.67 17.75
CA THR A 41 -1.17 3.68 16.74
C THR A 41 -0.17 3.66 15.58
N ALA A 42 1.14 3.63 15.87
CA ALA A 42 2.17 3.53 14.84
C ALA A 42 2.01 2.27 13.98
N VAL A 43 1.78 1.12 14.61
CA VAL A 43 1.54 -0.16 13.91
C VAL A 43 0.31 -0.08 12.99
N VAL A 44 -0.80 0.50 13.47
CA VAL A 44 -2.01 0.62 12.64
C VAL A 44 -1.78 1.56 11.47
N LEU A 45 -1.07 2.67 11.65
CA LEU A 45 -0.75 3.60 10.56
C LEU A 45 0.10 2.92 9.47
N GLU A 46 1.12 2.16 9.85
CA GLU A 46 1.93 1.42 8.88
C GLU A 46 1.14 0.35 8.12
N LEU A 47 0.30 -0.40 8.83
CA LEU A 47 -0.58 -1.36 8.18
C LEU A 47 -1.54 -0.68 7.19
N LEU A 48 -2.06 0.51 7.51
CA LEU A 48 -2.92 1.27 6.59
C LEU A 48 -2.14 1.73 5.35
N ILE A 49 -0.89 2.15 5.49
CA ILE A 49 -0.03 2.49 4.34
C ILE A 49 0.15 1.27 3.44
N LEU A 50 0.38 0.08 4.01
CA LEU A 50 0.47 -1.16 3.24
C LEU A 50 -0.84 -1.52 2.54
N VAL A 51 -1.99 -1.36 3.20
CA VAL A 51 -3.32 -1.58 2.58
C VAL A 51 -3.52 -0.70 1.35
N LEU A 52 -3.08 0.56 1.42
CA LEU A 52 -3.16 1.51 0.31
C LEU A 52 -2.16 1.20 -0.81
N GLY A 53 -1.18 0.31 -0.60
CA GLY A 53 -0.23 -0.13 -1.62
C GLY A 53 -0.93 -0.79 -2.81
N ALA A 54 -1.88 -1.70 -2.56
CA ALA A 54 -2.67 -2.37 -3.60
C ALA A 54 -3.43 -1.41 -4.54
N PRO A 55 -4.32 -0.51 -4.06
CA PRO A 55 -5.01 0.43 -4.96
C PRO A 55 -4.04 1.39 -5.62
N SER A 56 -2.98 1.83 -4.93
CA SER A 56 -1.96 2.72 -5.51
C SER A 56 -1.21 2.05 -6.67
N HIS A 57 -0.88 0.76 -6.54
CA HIS A 57 -0.25 -0.01 -7.60
C HIS A 57 -1.16 -0.20 -8.80
N TRP A 58 -2.45 -0.49 -8.57
CA TRP A 58 -3.43 -0.56 -9.65
C TRP A 58 -3.50 0.76 -10.42
N PHE A 59 -3.65 1.89 -9.73
CA PHE A 59 -3.69 3.22 -10.38
C PHE A 59 -2.43 3.52 -11.20
N ALA A 60 -1.25 3.17 -10.70
CA ALA A 60 0.01 3.41 -11.41
C ALA A 60 0.20 2.50 -12.63
N ALA A 61 -0.21 1.23 -12.53
CA ALA A 61 -0.02 0.25 -13.60
C ALA A 61 -1.12 0.32 -14.69
N PHE A 62 -2.31 0.82 -14.35
CA PHE A 62 -3.48 0.78 -15.20
C PHE A 62 -3.32 1.50 -16.55
N PRO A 63 -2.78 2.73 -16.64
CA PRO A 63 -2.64 3.44 -17.92
C PRO A 63 -1.73 2.72 -18.91
N GLY A 64 -0.59 2.21 -18.44
CA GLY A 64 0.34 1.43 -19.27
C GLY A 64 -0.27 0.11 -19.74
N GLY A 65 -1.04 -0.54 -18.86
CA GLY A 65 -1.78 -1.75 -19.18
C GLY A 65 -2.85 -1.55 -20.27
N MET A 66 -3.66 -0.49 -20.16
CA MET A 66 -4.67 -0.18 -21.18
C MET A 66 -4.04 0.20 -22.53
N GLY A 67 -2.95 0.99 -22.52
CA GLY A 67 -2.26 1.33 -23.77
C GLY A 67 -1.76 0.10 -24.52
N LEU A 68 -1.27 -0.92 -23.82
CA LEU A 68 -0.90 -2.20 -24.41
C LEU A 68 -2.11 -3.01 -24.89
N ALA A 69 -3.21 -2.98 -24.13
CA ALA A 69 -4.45 -3.65 -24.52
C ALA A 69 -5.00 -3.10 -25.84
N ASP A 70 -5.03 -1.77 -26.00
CA ASP A 70 -5.56 -1.11 -27.19
C ASP A 70 -4.64 -1.29 -28.41
N ALA A 71 -3.32 -1.27 -28.19
CA ALA A 71 -2.34 -1.42 -29.28
C ALA A 71 -2.25 -2.86 -29.83
N PHE A 72 -2.43 -3.87 -28.96
CA PHE A 72 -2.19 -5.27 -29.31
C PHE A 72 -3.41 -6.18 -29.18
N PHE A 73 -4.59 -5.64 -28.83
CA PHE A 73 -5.81 -6.40 -28.56
C PHE A 73 -5.62 -7.52 -27.51
N ILE A 74 -4.84 -7.23 -26.47
CA ILE A 74 -4.53 -8.15 -25.37
C ILE A 74 -5.16 -7.69 -24.04
N ARG A 75 -5.05 -8.51 -22.99
CA ARG A 75 -5.45 -8.11 -21.64
C ARG A 75 -4.47 -7.08 -21.07
N GLY A 76 -4.99 -5.94 -20.61
CA GLY A 76 -4.20 -4.82 -20.07
C GLY A 76 -3.82 -4.91 -18.59
N GLY A 77 -3.79 -6.10 -18.00
CA GLY A 77 -3.44 -6.25 -16.59
C GLY A 77 -1.92 -6.30 -16.37
N ASP A 78 -1.43 -5.82 -15.22
CA ASP A 78 -0.08 -6.15 -14.77
C ASP A 78 -0.02 -7.65 -14.43
N HIS A 79 0.93 -8.35 -15.03
CA HIS A 79 1.20 -9.77 -14.79
C HIS A 79 2.52 -9.98 -14.05
N SER A 80 3.07 -8.93 -13.42
CA SER A 80 4.29 -9.03 -12.64
C SER A 80 4.10 -9.91 -11.39
N PRO A 81 5.05 -10.79 -11.07
CA PRO A 81 4.99 -11.58 -9.83
C PRO A 81 5.05 -10.69 -8.57
N TRP A 82 5.66 -9.52 -8.68
CA TRP A 82 5.77 -8.55 -7.59
C TRP A 82 4.46 -7.82 -7.29
N GLY A 83 3.63 -7.55 -8.29
CA GLY A 83 2.27 -7.02 -8.10
C GLY A 83 1.41 -7.99 -7.30
N GLY A 84 1.48 -9.29 -7.64
CA GLY A 84 0.82 -10.36 -6.86
C GLY A 84 1.25 -10.39 -5.39
N LEU A 85 2.56 -10.26 -5.12
CA LEU A 85 3.09 -10.19 -3.75
C LEU A 85 2.57 -8.95 -3.00
N LEU A 86 2.54 -7.79 -3.65
CA LEU A 86 2.03 -6.56 -3.06
C LEU A 86 0.54 -6.70 -2.68
N TYR A 87 -0.28 -7.30 -3.54
CA TYR A 87 -1.68 -7.58 -3.23
C TYR A 87 -1.83 -8.51 -2.02
N ALA A 88 -1.02 -9.57 -1.94
CA ALA A 88 -1.04 -10.49 -0.81
C ALA A 88 -0.66 -9.79 0.51
N VAL A 89 0.39 -8.96 0.50
CA VAL A 89 0.82 -8.19 1.67
C VAL A 89 -0.24 -7.16 2.07
N SER A 90 -0.83 -6.46 1.10
CA SER A 90 -1.91 -5.47 1.35
C SER A 90 -3.14 -6.15 1.97
N LEU A 91 -3.50 -7.34 1.48
CA LEU A 91 -4.61 -8.12 2.05
C LEU A 91 -4.29 -8.58 3.48
N ALA A 92 -3.08 -9.09 3.73
CA ALA A 92 -2.66 -9.47 5.08
C ALA A 92 -2.69 -8.28 6.04
N ALA A 93 -2.23 -7.11 5.59
CA ALA A 93 -2.29 -5.88 6.37
C ALA A 93 -3.73 -5.46 6.67
N LEU A 94 -4.64 -5.57 5.71
CA LEU A 94 -6.08 -5.29 5.90
C LEU A 94 -6.68 -6.20 6.98
N VAL A 95 -6.42 -7.50 6.89
CA VAL A 95 -6.88 -8.49 7.88
C VAL A 95 -6.33 -8.15 9.26
N ALA A 96 -5.05 -7.80 9.37
CA ALA A 96 -4.43 -7.41 10.63
C ALA A 96 -5.11 -6.18 11.25
N VAL A 97 -5.41 -5.13 10.46
CA VAL A 97 -6.13 -3.94 10.94
C VAL A 97 -7.52 -4.31 11.46
N VAL A 98 -8.26 -5.14 10.73
CA VAL A 98 -9.61 -5.60 11.15
C VAL A 98 -9.53 -6.37 12.48
N VAL A 99 -8.58 -7.30 12.62
CA VAL A 99 -8.38 -8.08 13.84
C VAL A 99 -8.03 -7.16 15.03
N ILE A 100 -7.11 -6.20 14.85
CA ILE A 100 -6.73 -5.24 15.89
C ILE A 100 -7.94 -4.38 16.31
N ALA A 101 -8.75 -3.93 15.35
CA ALA A 101 -9.95 -3.15 15.61
C ALA A 101 -10.98 -3.96 16.42
N MET A 102 -11.23 -5.21 16.04
CA MET A 102 -12.14 -6.12 16.74
C MET A 102 -11.66 -6.43 18.17
N ALA A 103 -10.37 -6.76 18.35
CA ALA A 103 -9.81 -7.04 19.66
C ALA A 103 -9.88 -5.81 20.60
N GLY A 104 -9.71 -4.62 20.05
CA GLY A 104 -9.86 -3.37 20.80
C GLY A 104 -11.30 -3.10 21.27
N ARG A 105 -12.31 -3.49 20.46
CA ARG A 105 -13.73 -3.37 20.84
C ARG A 105 -14.09 -4.31 21.99
N ARG A 106 -13.72 -5.60 21.89
CA ARG A 106 -13.98 -6.60 22.93
C ARG A 106 -13.43 -6.18 24.30
N ARG A 107 -12.15 -5.75 24.34
CA ARG A 107 -11.52 -5.25 25.59
C ARG A 107 -12.22 -4.04 26.20
N LYS A 108 -12.90 -3.21 25.39
CA LYS A 108 -13.64 -2.05 25.91
C LYS A 108 -14.96 -2.48 26.55
N GLU A 109 -15.63 -3.45 25.94
CA GLU A 109 -16.90 -4.01 26.43
C GLU A 109 -16.71 -4.78 27.73
N ASP A 110 -15.65 -5.58 27.86
CA ASP A 110 -15.31 -6.33 29.08
C ASP A 110 -14.96 -5.42 30.29
N ARG A 111 -14.71 -4.11 30.07
CA ARG A 111 -14.24 -3.17 31.11
C ARG A 111 -15.36 -2.30 31.69
N ILE A 112 -16.60 -2.43 31.21
CA ILE A 112 -17.77 -1.71 31.73
C ILE A 112 -18.48 -2.63 32.73
N PRO A 113 -18.35 -2.44 34.06
CA PRO A 113 -19.20 -3.14 35.02
C PRO A 113 -20.66 -2.67 34.83
N GLN A 114 -21.58 -3.63 34.77
CA GLN A 114 -23.03 -3.41 34.85
C GLN A 114 -23.41 -2.84 36.22
#